data_AF-A0A8H2WFA9-F1
#
_entry.id   AF-A0A8H2WFA9-F1
#
_cell.length_a   1.000
_cell.length_b   1.000
_cell.length_c   1.000
_cell.angle_alpha   90.00
_cell.angle_beta   90.00
_cell.angle_gamma   90.00
#
_symmetry.space_group_name_H-M   'P 1'
#
loop_
_entity.id
_entity.type
_entity.pdbx_description
1 polymer ?
#
loop_
_entity_poly.entity_id
_entity_poly.type
_entity_poly.pdbx_seq_one_letter_code
_entity_poly.pdbx_strand_id
1 'polypeptide(L)'
;MRLTLVVTALLASYVAAQSVCITNCATQAAAANCGGLPFTNPSCACQNANFQQAALQCLEASCPPEDKQVALQLLQQMCSVSLLVYSS
;
A
#
# COMPACT_ATOMS: atom_id res chain seq x y z
N MET A 1 19.10 -35.25 -0.52
CA MET A 1 18.01 -34.25 -0.56
C MET A 1 17.45 -34.06 0.85
N ARG A 2 17.99 -33.13 1.64
CA ARG A 2 17.52 -32.79 3.00
C ARG A 2 17.89 -31.32 3.26
N LEU A 3 17.07 -30.38 2.78
CA LEU A 3 17.32 -28.93 2.92
C LEU A 3 16.01 -28.12 2.86
N THR A 4 14.94 -28.63 3.47
CA THR A 4 13.60 -28.01 3.42
C THR A 4 12.95 -27.97 4.80
N LEU A 5 13.58 -27.35 5.80
CA LEU A 5 12.94 -27.18 7.12
C LEU A 5 13.38 -25.93 7.92
N VAL A 6 13.93 -24.89 7.27
CA VAL A 6 14.32 -23.63 7.95
C VAL A 6 13.82 -22.41 7.17
N VAL A 7 12.55 -22.37 6.75
CA VAL A 7 11.93 -21.17 6.13
C VAL A 7 10.48 -21.06 6.54
N THR A 8 10.18 -21.03 7.84
CA THR A 8 8.81 -20.76 8.31
C THR A 8 8.72 -19.72 9.42
N ALA A 9 9.85 -19.29 10.00
CA ALA A 9 9.86 -18.25 11.04
C ALA A 9 10.00 -16.81 10.51
N LEU A 10 10.36 -16.63 9.22
CA LEU A 10 10.60 -15.29 8.64
C LEU A 10 9.31 -14.58 8.18
N LEU A 11 8.21 -15.31 8.00
CA LEU A 11 6.96 -14.78 7.43
C LEU A 11 6.26 -13.78 8.35
N ALA A 12 6.30 -13.95 9.68
CA ALA A 12 5.62 -13.04 10.61
C ALA A 12 6.27 -11.64 10.66
N SER A 13 7.60 -11.58 10.60
CA SER A 13 8.36 -10.33 10.46
C SER A 13 8.23 -9.72 9.06
N TYR A 14 7.97 -10.56 8.06
CA TYR A 14 7.74 -10.12 6.70
C TYR A 14 6.43 -9.33 6.63
N VAL A 15 5.27 -9.86 7.07
CA VAL A 15 3.98 -9.11 7.02
C VAL A 15 4.03 -7.75 7.75
N ALA A 16 4.77 -7.66 8.85
CA ALA A 16 4.99 -6.38 9.52
C ALA A 16 5.83 -5.42 8.65
N ALA A 17 6.93 -5.88 8.06
CA ALA A 17 7.74 -5.07 7.13
C ALA A 17 6.98 -4.70 5.85
N GLN A 18 6.11 -5.59 5.36
CA GLN A 18 5.24 -5.38 4.21
C GLN A 18 4.28 -4.22 4.44
N SER A 19 3.58 -4.23 5.57
CA SER A 19 2.69 -3.15 5.97
C SER A 19 3.43 -1.82 6.14
N VAL A 20 4.68 -1.84 6.64
CA VAL A 20 5.52 -0.65 6.77
C VAL A 20 5.97 -0.11 5.42
N CYS A 21 6.30 -0.97 4.45
CA CYS A 21 6.71 -0.55 3.10
C CYS A 21 5.56 0.14 2.36
N ILE A 22 4.38 -0.49 2.38
CA ILE A 22 3.16 0.06 1.76
C ILE A 22 2.79 1.40 2.42
N THR A 23 2.85 1.47 3.74
CA THR A 23 2.54 2.70 4.49
C THR A 23 3.54 3.81 4.20
N ASN A 24 4.84 3.51 4.09
CA ASN A 24 5.86 4.50 3.71
C ASN A 24 5.66 5.03 2.29
N CYS A 25 5.37 4.14 1.33
CA CYS A 25 5.13 4.54 -0.04
C CYS A 25 3.86 5.38 -0.19
N ALA A 26 2.78 5.00 0.49
CA ALA A 26 1.56 5.78 0.55
C ALA A 26 1.81 7.15 1.22
N THR A 27 2.58 7.20 2.30
CA THR A 27 2.90 8.45 3.00
C THR A 27 3.74 9.40 2.14
N GLN A 28 4.75 8.89 1.43
CA GLN A 28 5.58 9.69 0.52
C GLN A 28 4.78 10.18 -0.69
N ALA A 29 3.99 9.30 -1.30
CA ALA A 29 3.10 9.67 -2.40
C ALA A 29 2.09 10.75 -1.96
N ALA A 30 1.59 10.65 -0.73
CA ALA A 30 0.67 11.64 -0.17
C ALA A 30 1.36 12.97 0.11
N ALA A 31 2.56 12.95 0.71
CA ALA A 31 3.33 14.17 0.92
C ALA A 31 3.60 14.92 -0.39
N ALA A 32 3.85 14.18 -1.48
CA ALA A 32 4.14 14.77 -2.79
C ALA A 32 2.89 15.23 -3.57
N ASN A 33 1.76 14.52 -3.45
CA ASN A 33 0.60 14.70 -4.36
C ASN A 33 -0.71 15.07 -3.68
N CYS A 34 -0.79 14.98 -2.35
CA CYS A 34 -2.02 15.23 -1.59
C CYS A 34 -2.08 16.62 -0.94
N GLY A 35 -1.10 17.50 -1.18
CA GLY A 35 -1.11 18.87 -0.64
C GLY A 35 -1.17 18.93 0.90
N GLY A 36 -0.62 17.92 1.58
CA GLY A 36 -0.66 17.80 3.04
C GLY A 36 -1.81 16.94 3.59
N LEU A 37 -2.71 16.43 2.76
CA LEU A 37 -3.68 15.42 3.20
C LEU A 37 -2.98 14.07 3.41
N PRO A 38 -3.38 13.29 4.43
CA PRO A 38 -2.81 11.96 4.66
C PRO A 38 -3.26 10.97 3.57
N PHE A 39 -2.47 9.91 3.38
CA PHE A 39 -2.80 8.83 2.44
C PHE A 39 -4.10 8.08 2.79
N THR A 40 -4.57 8.22 4.03
CA THR A 40 -5.87 7.69 4.49
C THR A 40 -7.06 8.53 4.02
N ASN A 41 -6.81 9.72 3.46
CA ASN A 41 -7.87 10.56 2.92
C ASN A 41 -8.27 10.05 1.52
N PRO A 42 -9.52 9.60 1.33
CA PRO A 42 -9.95 9.03 0.06
C PRO A 42 -10.06 10.06 -1.06
N SER A 43 -10.32 11.34 -0.73
CA SER A 43 -10.25 12.43 -1.72
C SER A 43 -8.85 12.58 -2.30
N CYS A 44 -7.80 12.18 -1.56
CA CYS A 44 -6.49 12.10 -2.17
C CYS A 44 -6.18 10.71 -2.75
N ALA A 45 -6.28 9.64 -1.96
CA ALA A 45 -5.85 8.31 -2.40
C ALA A 45 -6.59 7.82 -3.65
N CYS A 46 -7.85 8.22 -3.81
CA CYS A 46 -8.75 7.71 -4.85
C CYS A 46 -8.99 8.69 -5.99
N GLN A 47 -8.94 10.01 -5.73
CA GLN A 47 -9.17 11.02 -6.77
C GLN A 47 -7.87 11.57 -7.37
N ASN A 48 -6.70 11.43 -6.73
CA ASN A 48 -5.43 11.84 -7.31
C ASN A 48 -4.74 10.68 -8.05
N ALA A 49 -4.82 10.70 -9.38
CA ALA A 49 -4.07 9.77 -10.22
C ALA A 49 -2.55 9.88 -9.99
N ASN A 50 -2.01 11.07 -9.73
CA ASN A 50 -0.59 11.28 -9.42
C ASN A 50 -0.17 10.59 -8.12
N PHE A 51 -1.04 10.56 -7.10
CA PHE A 51 -0.81 9.79 -5.88
C PHE A 51 -0.72 8.29 -6.20
N GLN A 52 -1.67 7.75 -6.97
CA GLN A 52 -1.71 6.34 -7.32
C GLN A 52 -0.46 5.92 -8.09
N GLN A 53 -0.02 6.75 -9.03
CA GLN A 53 1.17 6.53 -9.82
C GLN A 53 2.45 6.60 -8.99
N ALA A 54 2.60 7.61 -8.13
CA ALA A 54 3.75 7.75 -7.24
C ALA A 54 3.82 6.62 -6.19
N ALA A 55 2.67 6.23 -5.64
CA ALA A 55 2.56 5.11 -4.70
C ALA A 55 2.96 3.79 -5.38
N LEU A 56 2.48 3.54 -6.60
CA LEU A 56 2.89 2.39 -7.42
C LEU A 56 4.39 2.40 -7.68
N GLN A 57 4.96 3.51 -8.17
CA GLN A 57 6.39 3.60 -8.46
C GLN A 57 7.25 3.33 -7.21
N CYS A 58 6.85 3.87 -6.05
CA CYS A 58 7.53 3.58 -4.79
C CYS A 58 7.43 2.10 -4.43
N LEU A 59 6.24 1.51 -4.59
CA LEU A 59 6.03 0.08 -4.37
C LEU A 59 6.90 -0.78 -5.28
N GLU A 60 7.04 -0.39 -6.56
CA GLU A 60 7.88 -1.10 -7.52
C GLU A 60 9.36 -1.04 -7.20
N ALA A 61 9.81 0.06 -6.61
CA ALA A 61 11.21 0.26 -6.25
C ALA A 61 11.57 -0.31 -4.88
N SER A 62 10.65 -0.26 -3.91
CA SER A 62 10.95 -0.45 -2.49
C SER A 62 10.31 -1.69 -1.88
N CYS A 63 9.19 -2.16 -2.42
CA CYS A 63 8.43 -3.26 -1.82
C CYS A 63 8.54 -4.54 -2.68
N PRO A 64 8.63 -5.72 -2.04
CA PRO A 64 8.63 -6.99 -2.73
C PRO A 64 7.31 -7.24 -3.51
N PRO A 65 7.32 -8.13 -4.51
CA PRO A 65 6.18 -8.32 -5.41
C PRO A 65 4.91 -8.80 -4.70
N GLU A 66 5.02 -9.47 -3.56
CA GLU A 66 3.85 -9.89 -2.76
C GLU A 66 3.08 -8.67 -2.20
N ASP A 67 3.78 -7.58 -1.89
CA ASP A 67 3.20 -6.37 -1.31
C ASP A 67 2.48 -5.51 -2.33
N LYS A 68 2.87 -5.63 -3.60
CA LYS A 68 2.18 -4.95 -4.69
C LYS A 68 0.71 -5.36 -4.76
N GLN A 69 0.44 -6.65 -4.63
CA GLN A 69 -0.92 -7.17 -4.67
C GLN A 69 -1.72 -6.75 -3.43
N VAL A 70 -1.10 -6.82 -2.24
CA VAL A 70 -1.74 -6.41 -0.99
C VAL A 70 -2.06 -4.91 -1.01
N ALA A 71 -1.13 -4.07 -1.44
CA ALA A 71 -1.37 -2.62 -1.53
C ALA A 71 -2.45 -2.25 -2.55
N LEU A 72 -2.48 -2.92 -3.71
CA LEU A 72 -3.53 -2.71 -4.71
C LEU A 72 -4.90 -3.12 -4.16
N GLN A 73 -4.97 -4.26 -3.47
CA GLN A 73 -6.20 -4.67 -2.80
C GLN A 73 -6.62 -3.69 -1.70
N LEU A 74 -5.68 -3.20 -0.89
CA LEU A 74 -5.97 -2.21 0.16
C LEU A 74 -6.46 -0.89 -0.44
N LEU A 75 -5.81 -0.42 -1.52
CA LEU A 75 -6.20 0.79 -2.23
C LEU A 75 -7.60 0.64 -2.85
N GLN A 76 -7.89 -0.51 -3.50
CA GLN A 76 -9.23 -0.81 -3.97
C GLN A 76 -10.25 -0.85 -2.84
N GLN A 77 -9.95 -1.48 -1.70
CA GLN A 77 -10.87 -1.50 -0.58
C GLN A 77 -11.11 -0.11 0.01
N MET A 78 -10.07 0.70 0.20
CA MET A 78 -10.20 2.07 0.69
C MET A 78 -11.03 2.93 -0.29
N CYS A 79 -10.79 2.80 -1.59
CA CYS A 79 -11.49 3.58 -2.60
C CYS A 79 -12.91 3.09 -2.91
N SER A 80 -13.16 1.78 -2.83
CA SER A 80 -14.50 1.22 -2.96
C SER A 80 -15.36 1.47 -1.72
N VAL A 81 -14.79 1.42 -0.51
CA VAL A 81 -15.52 1.76 0.74
C VAL A 81 -15.89 3.23 0.79
N SER A 82 -15.05 4.12 0.26
CA SER A 82 -15.32 5.56 0.22
C SER A 82 -16.52 5.93 -0.65
N LEU A 83 -16.83 5.12 -1.68
CA LEU A 83 -18.05 5.28 -2.49
C LEU A 83 -19.32 4.82 -1.76
N LEU A 84 -19.21 3.91 -0.79
CA LEU A 84 -20.34 3.40 -0.01
C LEU A 84 -20.67 4.33 1.17
N VAL A 85 -19.66 4.95 1.79
CA VAL A 85 -19.86 5.89 2.91
C VAL A 85 -20.46 7.22 2.47
N TYR A 86 -20.25 7.64 1.21
CA TYR A 86 -20.89 8.84 0.65
C TYR A 86 -22.34 8.60 0.18
N SER A 87 -22.83 7.37 0.31
CA SER A 87 -24.17 6.94 -0.11
C SER A 87 -25.04 6.53 1.09
N SER A 88 -24.81 7.12 2.27
CA SER A 88 -25.63 6.99 3.49
C SER A 88 -25.90 8.35 4.12
#